data_AF-A0AAU2XHK2-F1
#
_entry.id   AF-A0AAU2XHK2-F1
#
_cell.length_a   1.000
_cell.length_b   1.000
_cell.length_c   1.000
_cell.angle_alpha   90.00
_cell.angle_beta   90.00
_cell.angle_gamma   90.00
#
_symmetry.space_group_name_H-M   'P 1'
#
loop_
_entity.id
_entity.type
_entity.pdbx_description
1 polymer ?
#
loop_
_entity_poly.entity_id
_entity_poly.type
_entity_poly.pdbx_seq_one_letter_code
_entity_poly.pdbx_strand_id
1 'polypeptide(L)'
;MEYEELSGAKLTFGDADAAINGTTAGLPGGLHDPHFTGFHRIEYGLWHGESPTGLHSVADRLAADVNTLRKNWPRQEMDPLYLSQRGHEIMENALPFELTGRTDYSSGTNLATVRANLTGTKEMLDRMRPLLNSRAPGLMTKIGTWMQRTERDVDGFEHDGHWTPVGRLGQGQHETLDADVGNLTEELAPIAAILDVRRTQ
;
A
#
# COMPACT_ATOMS: atom_id res chain seq x y z
N MET A 1 8.76 1.36 2.69
CA MET A 1 8.60 1.06 1.26
C MET A 1 8.47 -0.45 1.03
N GLU A 2 9.47 -1.29 1.33
CA GLU A 2 9.38 -2.75 1.10
C GLU A 2 8.15 -3.42 1.74
N TYR A 3 7.73 -2.99 2.94
CA TYR A 3 6.53 -3.51 3.59
C TYR A 3 5.24 -3.19 2.80
N GLU A 4 5.17 -2.03 2.14
CA GLU A 4 4.03 -1.60 1.32
C GLU A 4 4.01 -2.29 -0.04
N GLU A 5 5.15 -2.74 -0.55
CA GLU A 5 5.17 -3.59 -1.76
C GLU A 5 4.46 -4.94 -1.52
N LEU A 6 4.35 -5.35 -0.25
CA LEU A 6 3.60 -6.54 0.16
C LEU A 6 2.10 -6.25 0.39
N SER A 7 1.56 -5.08 -0.02
CA SER A 7 0.16 -4.71 0.22
C SER A 7 -0.88 -5.69 -0.35
N GLY A 8 -0.53 -6.44 -1.40
CA GLY A 8 -1.36 -7.55 -1.91
C GLY A 8 -1.46 -8.73 -0.93
N ALA A 9 -0.50 -8.88 -0.03
CA ALA A 9 -0.44 -9.97 0.94
C ALA A 9 -0.98 -9.62 2.32
N LYS A 10 -1.11 -8.32 2.65
CA LYS A 10 -1.34 -7.86 4.03
C LYS A 10 -2.55 -8.45 4.74
N LEU A 11 -3.63 -8.78 4.01
CA LEU A 11 -4.79 -9.46 4.60
C LEU A 11 -4.45 -10.84 5.21
N THR A 12 -3.39 -11.51 4.73
CA THR A 12 -2.93 -12.78 5.29
C THR A 12 -2.10 -12.61 6.58
N PHE A 13 -1.70 -11.37 6.91
CA PHE A 13 -0.85 -11.13 8.07
C PHE A 13 -1.65 -11.13 9.39
N GLY A 14 -2.97 -11.02 9.32
CA GLY A 14 -3.84 -10.93 10.49
C GLY A 14 -3.41 -9.78 11.41
N ASP A 15 -3.32 -10.06 12.71
CA ASP A 15 -2.94 -9.09 13.74
C ASP A 15 -1.54 -8.47 13.51
N ALA A 16 -0.67 -9.13 12.73
CA ALA A 16 0.67 -8.61 12.47
C ALA A 16 0.66 -7.31 11.65
N ASP A 17 -0.30 -7.13 10.72
CA ASP A 17 -0.37 -5.88 9.95
C ASP A 17 -0.73 -4.68 10.83
N ALA A 18 -1.68 -4.87 11.75
CA ALA A 18 -2.04 -3.84 12.72
C ALA A 18 -0.90 -3.51 13.69
N ALA A 19 -0.09 -4.50 14.09
CA ALA A 19 1.07 -4.27 14.95
C ALA A 19 2.23 -3.56 14.24
N ILE A 20 2.45 -3.86 12.95
CA ILE A 20 3.57 -3.33 12.16
C ILE A 20 3.25 -1.97 11.57
N ASN A 21 2.03 -1.78 11.05
CA ASN A 21 1.65 -0.63 10.22
C ASN A 21 0.26 -0.06 10.58
N GLY A 22 -0.24 -0.35 11.78
CA GLY A 22 -1.51 0.17 12.26
C GLY A 22 -1.49 1.69 12.47
N THR A 23 -2.63 2.32 12.19
CA THR A 23 -2.86 3.73 12.49
C THR A 23 -3.60 3.88 13.83
N THR A 24 -3.79 5.12 14.28
CA THR A 24 -4.62 5.45 15.44
C THR A 24 -6.12 5.33 15.17
N ALA A 25 -6.54 5.06 13.92
CA ALA A 25 -7.96 4.96 13.58
C ALA A 25 -8.60 3.78 14.33
N GLY A 26 -9.68 4.06 15.08
CA GLY A 26 -10.39 3.06 15.88
C GLY A 26 -9.77 2.77 17.26
N LEU A 27 -8.63 3.37 17.60
CA LEU A 27 -8.03 3.24 18.93
C LEU A 27 -8.65 4.27 19.91
N PRO A 28 -9.28 3.84 21.02
CA PRO A 28 -9.90 4.75 21.98
C PRO A 28 -8.94 5.80 22.57
N GLY A 29 -7.67 5.43 22.75
CA GLY A 29 -6.62 6.32 23.25
C GLY A 29 -5.94 7.18 22.17
N GLY A 30 -6.27 7.01 20.89
CA GLY A 30 -5.63 7.71 19.77
C GLY A 30 -4.10 7.56 19.80
N LEU A 31 -3.40 8.70 19.75
CA LEU A 31 -1.92 8.77 19.80
C LEU A 31 -1.31 8.25 21.12
N HIS A 32 -2.12 8.16 22.18
CA HIS A 32 -1.69 7.68 23.50
C HIS A 32 -2.17 6.26 23.80
N ASP A 33 -2.78 5.58 22.83
CA ASP A 33 -3.25 4.22 23.01
C ASP A 33 -2.06 3.24 23.10
N PRO A 34 -2.04 2.29 24.06
CA PRO A 34 -0.97 1.30 24.16
C PRO A 34 -0.88 0.36 22.95
N HIS A 35 -1.94 0.29 22.13
CA HIS A 35 -1.94 -0.47 20.89
C HIS A 35 -1.39 0.33 19.70
N PHE A 36 -1.16 1.65 19.82
CA PHE A 36 -0.50 2.44 18.78
C PHE A 36 1.00 2.13 18.76
N THR A 37 1.40 1.23 17.85
CA THR A 37 2.76 0.70 17.72
C THR A 37 3.23 0.69 16.26
N GLY A 38 4.37 0.07 15.99
CA GLY A 38 4.86 -0.10 14.62
C GLY A 38 5.41 1.17 13.97
N PHE A 39 5.40 1.21 12.64
CA PHE A 39 5.99 2.26 11.82
C PHE A 39 5.41 3.64 12.17
N HIS A 40 4.09 3.81 12.21
CA HIS A 40 3.44 5.09 12.45
C HIS A 40 3.67 5.64 13.87
N ARG A 41 3.83 4.76 14.87
CA ARG A 41 4.21 5.20 16.23
C ARG A 41 5.64 5.75 16.26
N ILE A 42 6.56 5.10 15.55
CA ILE A 42 7.95 5.57 15.43
C ILE A 42 7.99 6.87 14.64
N GLU A 43 7.27 6.94 13.52
CA GLU A 43 7.10 8.15 12.71
C GLU A 43 6.62 9.32 13.57
N TYR A 44 5.50 9.16 14.28
CA TYR A 44 4.99 10.21 15.15
C TYR A 44 6.06 10.69 16.15
N GLY A 45 6.74 9.77 16.83
CA GLY A 45 7.77 10.14 17.81
C GLY A 45 8.95 10.90 17.19
N LEU A 46 9.48 10.42 16.06
CA LEU A 46 10.63 11.03 15.38
C LEU A 46 10.32 12.46 14.90
N TRP A 47 9.11 12.70 14.38
CA TRP A 47 8.71 14.01 13.88
C TRP A 47 8.16 14.96 14.95
N HIS A 48 7.90 14.46 16.16
CA HIS A 48 7.41 15.26 17.30
C HIS A 48 8.42 15.37 18.45
N GLY A 49 9.70 15.04 18.19
CA GLY A 49 10.81 15.33 19.10
C GLY A 49 11.03 14.29 20.21
N GLU A 50 10.46 13.09 20.09
CA GLU A 50 10.84 11.99 20.97
C GLU A 50 12.29 11.56 20.69
N SER A 51 13.06 11.38 21.77
CA SER A 51 14.45 10.93 21.64
C SER A 51 14.53 9.49 21.12
N PRO A 52 15.63 9.10 20.43
CA PRO A 52 15.85 7.71 20.03
C PRO A 52 15.75 6.72 21.20
N THR A 53 16.22 7.10 22.40
CA THR A 53 16.10 6.28 23.62
C THR A 53 14.65 6.06 24.02
N GLY A 54 13.78 7.07 23.85
CA GLY A 54 12.36 6.98 24.14
C GLY A 54 11.60 6.06 23.18
N LEU A 55 12.10 5.91 21.95
CA LEU A 55 11.52 5.05 20.92
C LEU A 55 12.09 3.63 20.89
N HIS A 56 13.12 3.35 21.68
CA HIS A 56 13.86 2.07 21.61
C HIS A 56 12.94 0.85 21.81
N SER A 57 12.03 0.89 22.78
CA SER A 57 11.10 -0.21 23.03
C SER A 57 10.08 -0.42 21.90
N VAL A 58 9.65 0.66 21.23
CA VAL A 58 8.75 0.59 20.07
C VAL A 58 9.50 -0.01 18.88
N ALA A 59 10.75 0.40 18.66
CA ALA A 59 11.61 -0.12 17.60
C ALA A 59 11.93 -1.61 17.79
N ASP A 60 12.25 -2.04 19.02
CA ASP A 60 12.48 -3.44 19.36
C ASP A 60 11.24 -4.30 19.11
N ARG A 61 10.07 -3.80 19.51
CA ARG A 61 8.79 -4.48 19.25
C ARG A 61 8.53 -4.61 17.76
N LEU A 62 8.65 -3.52 17.00
CA LEU A 62 8.47 -3.54 15.54
C LEU A 62 9.42 -4.55 14.88
N ALA A 63 10.70 -4.58 15.29
CA ALA A 63 11.66 -5.54 14.77
C ALA A 63 11.27 -7.00 15.10
N ALA A 64 10.74 -7.25 16.30
CA ALA A 64 10.22 -8.56 16.69
C ALA A 64 8.98 -8.97 15.88
N ASP A 65 8.05 -8.05 15.66
CA ASP A 65 6.82 -8.28 14.90
C ASP A 65 7.13 -8.59 13.43
N VAL A 66 8.01 -7.81 12.79
CA VAL A 66 8.50 -8.06 11.42
C VAL A 66 9.22 -9.41 11.33
N ASN A 67 10.07 -9.74 12.31
CA ASN A 67 10.75 -11.04 12.33
C ASN A 67 9.79 -12.22 12.48
N THR A 68 8.72 -12.03 13.26
CA THR A 68 7.68 -13.04 13.45
C THR A 68 6.88 -13.24 12.16
N LEU A 69 6.48 -12.15 11.51
CA LEU A 69 5.84 -12.19 10.18
C LEU A 69 6.72 -12.96 9.19
N ARG A 70 8.01 -12.61 9.08
CA ARG A 70 8.96 -13.29 8.20
C ARG A 70 9.08 -14.79 8.47
N LYS A 71 9.09 -15.21 9.74
CA LYS A 71 9.16 -16.64 10.11
C LYS A 71 7.89 -17.40 9.73
N ASN A 72 6.74 -16.74 9.84
CA ASN A 72 5.44 -17.35 9.55
C ASN A 72 5.09 -17.30 8.05
N TRP A 73 5.71 -16.41 7.29
CA TRP A 73 5.44 -16.19 5.86
C TRP A 73 5.40 -17.47 5.01
N PRO A 74 6.34 -18.42 5.12
CA PRO A 74 6.29 -19.65 4.30
C PRO A 74 5.08 -20.55 4.56
N ARG A 75 4.35 -20.31 5.65
CA ARG A 75 3.13 -21.05 6.03
C ARG A 75 1.85 -20.32 5.65
N GLN A 76 1.96 -19.10 5.12
CA GLN A 76 0.79 -18.34 4.71
C GLN A 76 0.24 -18.88 3.41
N GLU A 77 -1.03 -19.25 3.44
CA GLU A 77 -1.78 -19.61 2.25
C GLU A 77 -2.53 -18.38 1.75
N MET A 78 -2.34 -18.05 0.48
CA MET A 78 -3.12 -17.03 -0.20
C MET A 78 -4.12 -17.72 -1.11
N ASP A 79 -5.40 -17.44 -0.91
CA ASP A 79 -6.38 -17.84 -1.92
C ASP A 79 -6.17 -16.96 -3.19
N PRO A 80 -5.91 -17.59 -4.36
CA PRO A 80 -5.69 -16.89 -5.61
C PRO A 80 -6.81 -15.93 -6.01
N LEU A 81 -8.05 -16.19 -5.59
CA LEU A 81 -9.18 -15.30 -5.84
C LEU A 81 -9.00 -13.97 -5.09
N TYR A 82 -8.50 -14.00 -3.86
CA TYR A 82 -8.17 -12.75 -3.14
C TYR A 82 -7.12 -11.96 -3.90
N LEU A 83 -6.02 -12.60 -4.33
CA LEU A 83 -4.97 -11.90 -5.09
C LEU A 83 -5.54 -11.19 -6.33
N SER A 84 -6.52 -11.79 -7.01
CA SER A 84 -7.18 -11.15 -8.16
C SER A 84 -8.02 -9.91 -7.80
N GLN A 85 -8.53 -9.83 -6.57
CA GLN A 85 -9.24 -8.66 -6.05
C GLN A 85 -8.28 -7.57 -5.57
N ARG A 86 -7.14 -7.94 -4.97
CA ARG A 86 -6.23 -6.98 -4.33
C ARG A 86 -5.72 -5.86 -5.25
N GLY A 87 -5.59 -6.11 -6.55
CA GLY A 87 -5.02 -5.12 -7.47
C GLY A 87 -5.77 -3.78 -7.43
N HIS A 88 -7.10 -3.83 -7.57
CA HIS A 88 -7.90 -2.60 -7.52
C HIS A 88 -8.03 -2.07 -6.09
N GLU A 89 -8.21 -2.94 -5.08
CA GLU A 89 -8.35 -2.51 -3.68
C GLU A 89 -7.13 -1.74 -3.16
N ILE A 90 -5.91 -2.11 -3.57
CA ILE A 90 -4.69 -1.39 -3.17
C ILE A 90 -4.74 0.05 -3.68
N MET A 91 -5.07 0.24 -4.95
CA MET A 91 -5.13 1.57 -5.56
C MET A 91 -6.36 2.36 -5.10
N GLU A 92 -7.49 1.69 -4.87
CA GLU A 92 -8.68 2.29 -4.28
C GLU A 92 -8.38 2.84 -2.89
N ASN A 93 -7.66 2.08 -2.05
CA ASN A 93 -7.26 2.53 -0.72
C ASN A 93 -6.22 3.66 -0.77
N ALA A 94 -5.35 3.70 -1.79
CA ALA A 94 -4.42 4.82 -1.91
C ALA A 94 -5.13 6.18 -1.98
N LEU A 95 -6.33 6.25 -2.57
CA LEU A 95 -7.11 7.50 -2.68
C LEU A 95 -7.45 8.09 -1.29
N PRO A 96 -8.26 7.46 -0.41
CA PRO A 96 -8.68 8.08 0.84
C PRO A 96 -7.63 7.99 1.96
N PHE A 97 -6.61 7.14 1.86
CA PHE A 97 -5.59 6.97 2.91
C PHE A 97 -4.33 7.77 2.59
N GLU A 98 -3.77 7.59 1.40
CA GLU A 98 -2.45 8.14 1.06
C GLU A 98 -2.55 9.50 0.38
N LEU A 99 -3.40 9.66 -0.64
CA LEU A 99 -3.54 10.92 -1.38
C LEU A 99 -4.27 12.03 -0.58
N THR A 100 -4.83 11.69 0.57
CA THR A 100 -5.33 12.67 1.55
C THR A 100 -4.34 12.94 2.69
N GLY A 101 -3.25 12.17 2.79
CA GLY A 101 -2.31 12.21 3.92
C GLY A 101 -2.91 11.71 5.23
N ARG A 102 -4.03 10.97 5.21
CA ARG A 102 -4.71 10.50 6.43
C ARG A 102 -3.85 9.55 7.28
N THR A 103 -2.92 8.85 6.65
CA THR A 103 -1.96 7.95 7.31
C THR A 103 -0.61 8.62 7.60
N ASP A 104 -0.46 9.92 7.32
CA ASP A 104 0.75 10.68 7.59
C ASP A 104 0.82 11.12 9.06
N TYR A 105 1.89 10.73 9.77
CA TYR A 105 2.19 11.22 11.11
C TYR A 105 3.31 12.27 11.09
N SER A 106 3.32 13.08 10.02
CA SER A 106 4.20 14.23 9.72
C SER A 106 5.49 13.90 8.97
N SER A 107 5.68 12.66 8.52
CA SER A 107 6.83 12.34 7.67
C SER A 107 6.72 12.90 6.25
N GLY A 108 5.50 13.10 5.76
CA GLY A 108 5.26 13.55 4.38
C GLY A 108 5.59 12.49 3.33
N THR A 109 5.53 11.20 3.68
CA THR A 109 6.01 10.10 2.83
C THR A 109 4.91 9.28 2.15
N ASN A 110 3.65 9.71 2.17
CA ASN A 110 2.53 8.96 1.57
C ASN A 110 2.71 8.68 0.07
N LEU A 111 3.30 9.61 -0.70
CA LEU A 111 3.59 9.35 -2.12
C LEU A 111 4.59 8.21 -2.31
N ALA A 112 5.51 8.01 -1.36
CA ALA A 112 6.38 6.84 -1.34
C ALA A 112 5.59 5.54 -1.11
N THR A 113 4.57 5.59 -0.24
CA THR A 113 3.63 4.47 -0.03
C THR A 113 2.83 4.17 -1.30
N VAL A 114 2.30 5.19 -1.98
CA VAL A 114 1.63 5.02 -3.28
C VAL A 114 2.58 4.37 -4.29
N ARG A 115 3.84 4.82 -4.36
CA ARG A 115 4.83 4.26 -5.27
C ARG A 115 5.14 2.79 -5.00
N ALA A 116 5.26 2.42 -3.74
CA ALA A 116 5.47 1.03 -3.31
C ALA A 116 4.24 0.16 -3.61
N ASN A 117 3.03 0.67 -3.39
CA ASN A 117 1.77 0.01 -3.74
C ASN A 117 1.67 -0.27 -5.25
N LEU A 118 2.11 0.67 -6.10
CA LEU A 118 2.21 0.46 -7.55
C LEU A 118 3.20 -0.67 -7.90
N THR A 119 4.38 -0.68 -7.28
CA THR A 119 5.38 -1.75 -7.47
C THR A 119 4.81 -3.11 -7.09
N GLY A 120 4.22 -3.24 -5.90
CA GLY A 120 3.61 -4.50 -5.44
C GLY A 120 2.48 -4.97 -6.35
N THR A 121 1.64 -4.05 -6.81
CA THR A 121 0.56 -4.34 -7.75
C THR A 121 1.10 -4.85 -9.09
N LYS A 122 2.15 -4.22 -9.63
CA LYS A 122 2.81 -4.65 -10.87
C LYS A 122 3.35 -6.08 -10.76
N GLU A 123 4.08 -6.39 -9.69
CA GLU A 123 4.63 -7.73 -9.46
C GLU A 123 3.54 -8.80 -9.39
N MET A 124 2.43 -8.48 -8.71
CA MET A 124 1.27 -9.37 -8.63
C MET A 124 0.63 -9.63 -10.00
N LEU A 125 0.42 -8.58 -10.79
CA LEU A 125 -0.13 -8.71 -12.15
C LEU A 125 0.77 -9.51 -13.08
N ASP A 126 2.09 -9.36 -12.95
CA ASP A 126 3.06 -10.11 -13.76
C ASP A 126 2.97 -11.62 -13.52
N ARG A 127 2.63 -12.05 -12.30
CA ARG A 127 2.34 -13.47 -12.03
C ARG A 127 1.05 -13.96 -12.69
N MET A 128 0.06 -13.10 -12.87
CA MET A 128 -1.23 -13.43 -13.48
C MET A 128 -1.26 -13.24 -15.01
N ARG A 129 -0.23 -12.59 -15.57
CA ARG A 129 -0.14 -12.17 -16.98
C ARG A 129 -0.49 -13.28 -17.99
N PRO A 130 -0.02 -14.54 -17.87
CA PRO A 130 -0.39 -15.58 -18.82
C PRO A 130 -1.91 -15.85 -18.88
N LEU A 131 -2.57 -15.88 -17.71
CA LEU A 131 -4.01 -16.10 -17.61
C LEU A 131 -4.79 -14.90 -18.11
N LEU A 132 -4.37 -13.68 -17.74
CA LEU A 132 -5.02 -12.44 -18.15
C LEU A 132 -4.92 -12.24 -19.67
N ASN A 133 -3.77 -12.50 -20.28
CA ASN A 133 -3.62 -12.41 -21.73
C ASN A 133 -4.48 -13.44 -22.49
N SER A 134 -4.68 -14.63 -21.91
CA SER A 134 -5.54 -15.66 -22.49
C SER A 134 -7.02 -15.30 -22.38
N ARG A 135 -7.47 -14.80 -21.24
CA ARG A 135 -8.90 -14.54 -20.96
C ARG A 135 -9.37 -13.15 -21.36
N ALA A 136 -8.49 -12.16 -21.40
CA ALA A 136 -8.79 -10.77 -21.74
C ALA A 136 -7.65 -10.13 -22.56
N PRO A 137 -7.55 -10.47 -23.86
CA PRO A 137 -6.52 -9.91 -24.73
C PRO A 137 -6.53 -8.37 -24.73
N GLY A 138 -5.35 -7.77 -24.58
CA GLY A 138 -5.17 -6.30 -24.56
C GLY A 138 -5.36 -5.63 -23.20
N LEU A 139 -5.98 -6.29 -22.22
CA LEU A 139 -6.17 -5.74 -20.87
C LEU A 139 -4.84 -5.36 -20.21
N MET A 140 -3.85 -6.27 -20.24
CA MET A 140 -2.52 -6.02 -19.67
C MET A 140 -1.79 -4.83 -20.31
N THR A 141 -2.02 -4.58 -21.60
CA THR A 141 -1.47 -3.40 -22.28
C THR A 141 -2.12 -2.12 -21.77
N LYS A 142 -3.44 -2.14 -21.59
CA LYS A 142 -4.21 -0.99 -21.08
C LYS A 142 -3.81 -0.66 -19.64
N ILE A 143 -3.80 -1.65 -18.75
CA ILE A 143 -3.33 -1.48 -17.36
C ILE A 143 -1.88 -1.01 -17.33
N GLY A 144 -1.00 -1.60 -18.14
CA GLY A 144 0.41 -1.20 -18.19
C GLY A 144 0.60 0.26 -18.59
N THR A 145 -0.25 0.79 -19.46
CA THR A 145 -0.22 2.21 -19.87
C THR A 145 -0.60 3.12 -18.71
N TRP A 146 -1.68 2.81 -17.99
CA TRP A 146 -2.09 3.58 -16.82
C TRP A 146 -1.07 3.47 -15.69
N MET A 147 -0.58 2.27 -15.39
CA MET A 147 0.45 2.08 -14.37
C MET A 147 1.71 2.91 -14.65
N GLN A 148 2.22 2.90 -15.89
CA GLN A 148 3.39 3.70 -16.26
C GLN A 148 3.14 5.21 -16.22
N ARG A 149 1.89 5.63 -16.43
CA ARG A 149 1.50 7.02 -16.26
C ARG A 149 1.52 7.39 -14.78
N THR A 150 0.76 6.67 -13.95
CA THR A 150 0.67 6.91 -12.51
C THR A 150 2.04 6.82 -11.83
N GLU A 151 2.88 5.83 -12.17
CA GLU A 151 4.26 5.70 -11.67
C GLU A 151 5.07 6.98 -11.97
N ARG A 152 5.01 7.48 -13.20
CA ARG A 152 5.75 8.69 -13.61
C ARG A 152 5.26 9.94 -12.90
N ASP A 153 3.95 10.09 -12.74
CA ASP A 153 3.36 11.25 -12.08
C ASP A 153 3.73 11.26 -10.60
N VAL A 154 3.70 10.09 -9.93
CA VAL A 154 4.17 9.92 -8.55
C VAL A 154 5.68 10.16 -8.44
N ASP A 155 6.50 9.56 -9.30
CA ASP A 155 7.96 9.71 -9.31
C ASP A 155 8.39 11.18 -9.54
N GLY A 156 7.56 11.99 -10.21
CA GLY A 156 7.78 13.43 -10.38
C GLY A 156 7.81 14.24 -9.08
N PHE A 157 7.33 13.67 -7.97
CA PHE A 157 7.32 14.28 -6.64
C PHE A 157 8.46 13.81 -5.73
N GLU A 158 9.35 12.97 -6.24
CA GLU A 158 10.55 12.48 -5.55
C GLU A 158 11.77 13.29 -6.02
N HIS A 159 12.55 13.77 -5.06
CA HIS A 159 13.78 14.54 -5.28
C HIS A 159 14.86 14.12 -4.26
N ASP A 160 15.95 13.52 -4.75
CA ASP A 160 17.15 13.19 -3.96
C ASP A 160 16.87 12.35 -2.69
N GLY A 161 15.93 11.42 -2.77
CA GLY A 161 15.47 10.56 -1.68
C GLY A 161 14.36 11.17 -0.82
N HIS A 162 13.86 12.36 -1.18
CA HIS A 162 12.82 13.08 -0.45
C HIS A 162 11.54 13.18 -1.27
N TRP A 163 10.41 12.88 -0.61
CA TRP A 163 9.10 12.97 -1.23
C TRP A 163 8.43 14.30 -0.89
N THR A 164 7.72 14.87 -1.86
CA THR A 164 6.86 16.02 -1.62
C THR A 164 5.68 15.56 -0.76
N PRO A 165 5.45 16.15 0.44
CA PRO A 165 4.31 15.83 1.26
C PRO A 165 3.01 16.11 0.51
N VAL A 166 2.04 15.23 0.62
CA VAL A 166 0.74 15.33 -0.06
C VAL A 166 0.08 16.68 0.21
N GLY A 167 0.08 17.16 1.47
CA GLY A 167 -0.48 18.47 1.83
C GLY A 167 0.25 19.70 1.24
N ARG A 168 1.35 19.51 0.49
CA ARG A 168 2.07 20.58 -0.23
C ARG A 168 1.85 20.57 -1.74
N LEU A 169 1.09 19.61 -2.26
CA LEU A 169 0.78 19.56 -3.68
C LEU A 169 -0.20 20.70 -4.04
N GLY A 170 -0.03 21.27 -5.22
CA GLY A 170 -1.02 22.19 -5.77
C GLY A 170 -2.31 21.47 -6.15
N GLN A 171 -3.43 22.19 -6.23
CA GLN A 171 -4.74 21.61 -6.56
C GLN A 171 -4.70 20.79 -7.85
N GLY A 172 -4.13 21.32 -8.95
CA GLY A 172 -4.06 20.58 -10.21
C GLY A 172 -3.17 19.34 -10.16
N GLN A 173 -2.17 19.31 -9.28
CA GLN A 173 -1.32 18.13 -9.06
C GLN A 173 -2.11 17.05 -8.32
N HIS A 174 -2.84 17.43 -7.27
CA HIS A 174 -3.77 16.54 -6.56
C HIS A 174 -4.82 15.95 -7.51
N GLU A 175 -5.52 16.78 -8.26
CA GLU A 175 -6.55 16.34 -9.20
C GLU A 175 -6.00 15.38 -10.26
N THR A 176 -4.75 15.61 -10.71
CA THR A 176 -4.08 14.69 -11.66
C THR A 176 -3.77 13.34 -11.02
N LEU A 177 -3.20 13.32 -9.80
CA LEU A 177 -2.92 12.07 -9.09
C LEU A 177 -4.20 11.29 -8.76
N ASP A 178 -5.23 11.98 -8.27
CA ASP A 178 -6.53 11.37 -7.98
C ASP A 178 -7.15 10.77 -9.25
N ALA A 179 -7.09 11.49 -10.37
CA ALA A 179 -7.58 10.98 -11.64
C ALA A 179 -6.78 9.77 -12.13
N ASP A 180 -5.45 9.79 -12.03
CA ASP A 180 -4.61 8.71 -12.55
C ASP A 180 -4.65 7.46 -11.67
N VAL A 181 -4.73 7.61 -10.34
CA VAL A 181 -4.98 6.48 -9.42
C VAL A 181 -6.41 5.96 -9.57
N GLY A 182 -7.40 6.84 -9.71
CA GLY A 182 -8.80 6.46 -9.94
C GLY A 182 -8.99 5.66 -11.23
N ASN A 183 -8.45 6.16 -12.35
CA ASN A 183 -8.49 5.44 -13.63
C ASN A 183 -7.78 4.09 -13.52
N LEU A 184 -6.59 4.03 -12.91
CA LEU A 184 -5.89 2.75 -12.72
C LEU A 184 -6.72 1.77 -11.89
N THR A 185 -7.40 2.24 -10.84
CA THR A 185 -8.32 1.42 -10.03
C THR A 185 -9.44 0.82 -10.89
N GLU A 186 -10.06 1.63 -11.75
CA GLU A 186 -11.12 1.16 -12.67
C GLU A 186 -10.61 0.11 -13.67
N GLU A 187 -9.39 0.26 -14.19
CA GLU A 187 -8.81 -0.72 -15.12
C GLU A 187 -8.45 -2.05 -14.45
N LEU A 188 -8.15 -2.02 -13.16
CA LEU A 188 -7.83 -3.21 -12.36
C LEU A 188 -9.09 -3.95 -11.90
N ALA A 189 -10.22 -3.25 -11.74
CA ALA A 189 -11.46 -3.82 -11.20
C ALA A 189 -11.98 -5.08 -11.92
N PRO A 190 -11.92 -5.20 -13.27
CA PRO A 190 -12.40 -6.39 -13.97
C PRO A 190 -11.60 -7.67 -13.71
N ILE A 191 -10.37 -7.57 -13.18
CA ILE A 191 -9.46 -8.72 -13.03
C ILE A 191 -10.09 -9.84 -12.20
N ALA A 192 -10.74 -9.50 -11.08
CA ALA A 192 -11.38 -10.49 -10.21
C ALA A 192 -12.43 -11.31 -10.97
N ALA A 193 -13.30 -10.64 -11.74
CA ALA A 193 -14.33 -11.30 -12.53
C ALA A 193 -13.76 -12.12 -13.71
N ILE A 194 -12.63 -11.69 -14.29
CA ILE A 194 -11.95 -12.39 -15.38
C ILE A 194 -11.27 -13.67 -14.88
N LEU A 195 -10.66 -13.61 -13.70
CA LEU A 195 -9.92 -14.73 -13.11
C LEU A 195 -10.81 -15.69 -12.32
N ASP A 196 -12.04 -15.32 -12.01
CA ASP A 196 -13.02 -16.20 -11.38
C ASP A 196 -13.15 -17.54 -12.12
N VAL A 197 -13.25 -18.62 -11.35
CA VAL A 197 -13.39 -19.98 -11.87
C VAL A 197 -14.87 -20.22 -12.12
N ARG A 198 -15.32 -19.99 -13.36
CA ARG A 198 -16.66 -20.41 -13.77
C ARG A 198 -16.77 -21.93 -13.70
N ARG A 199 -17.47 -22.44 -12.68
CA ARG A 199 -17.94 -23.83 -12.68
C ARG A 199 -19.01 -23.93 -13.75
N THR A 200 -18.69 -24.52 -14.89
CA THR A 200 -19.72 -24.96 -15.84
C THR A 200 -20.51 -26.09 -15.15
N GLN A 201 -21.79 -25.84 -14.88
CA GLN A 201 -22.76 -26.89 -14.59
C GLN A 201 -23.14 -27.60 -15.89
#